data_AF-A0A1P8AUX2-F1
#
_entry.id   AF-A0A1P8AUX2-F1
#
_cell.length_a   1.000
_cell.length_b   1.000
_cell.length_c   1.000
_cell.angle_alpha   90.00
_cell.angle_beta   90.00
_cell.angle_gamma   90.00
#
_symmetry.space_group_name_H-M   'P 1'
#
loop_
_entity.id
_entity.type
_entity.pdbx_description
1 polymer ?
#
loop_
_entity_poly.entity_id
_entity_poly.type
_entity_poly.pdbx_seq_one_letter_code
_entity_poly.pdbx_strand_id
1 'polypeptide(L)'
;MNGNVSYEDLVELVGKERKFDLLVVGLQEAPKANVDQLLQTASSPTHELLGKAKLQSVQLYLFGPKNSHTLVKELKAERYSVGGCGGLIGRKKGAVAIRINYDDIKMVFISCHLSAHAKKVDQRNTELRHIANSLLPRDKRKRDLTVWLGDLNYRIQDVSNHPVRSLIQNHLQSVLVSKDQLLQEAERGEIFKGYSEGTLGFKPTYKYNVGSSDYDTSHKIRVPAWTDRILFKIQDTDNIQATLHSYDSIDQVYGSDHKPVKADLCLKWVNS
;
A
#
# COMPACT_ATOMS: atom_id res chain seq x y z
N MET A 1 -10.19 0.56 -5.13
CA MET A 1 -11.05 1.62 -5.74
C MET A 1 -12.12 1.08 -6.70
N ASN A 2 -12.14 -0.20 -7.10
CA ASN A 2 -13.22 -0.77 -7.94
C ASN A 2 -13.62 0.01 -9.20
N GLY A 3 -12.70 0.79 -9.77
CA GLY A 3 -12.92 1.63 -10.93
C GLY A 3 -13.64 2.96 -10.68
N ASN A 4 -14.01 3.29 -9.44
CA ASN A 4 -14.67 4.55 -9.09
C ASN A 4 -13.93 5.27 -7.96
N VAL A 5 -13.98 6.60 -7.96
CA VAL A 5 -13.43 7.42 -6.88
C VAL A 5 -14.25 8.71 -6.75
N SER A 6 -14.70 9.05 -5.55
CA SER A 6 -15.32 10.35 -5.26
C SER A 6 -14.27 11.35 -4.77
N TYR A 7 -14.57 12.64 -4.87
CA TYR A 7 -13.68 13.67 -4.33
C TYR A 7 -13.64 13.61 -2.79
N GLU A 8 -14.78 13.33 -2.17
CA GLU A 8 -14.95 13.21 -0.72
C GLU A 8 -14.08 12.08 -0.14
N ASP A 9 -14.08 10.92 -0.79
CA ASP A 9 -13.22 9.79 -0.39
C ASP A 9 -11.73 10.16 -0.50
N LEU A 10 -11.35 10.94 -1.50
CA LEU A 10 -9.95 11.40 -1.67
C LEU A 10 -9.56 12.45 -0.64
N VAL A 11 -10.47 13.34 -0.26
CA VAL A 11 -10.22 14.31 0.82
C VAL A 11 -9.99 13.58 2.14
N GLU A 12 -10.78 12.54 2.43
CA GLU A 12 -10.59 11.74 3.64
C GLU A 12 -9.28 10.92 3.57
N LEU A 13 -8.94 10.37 2.40
CA LEU A 13 -7.68 9.65 2.16
C LEU A 13 -6.44 10.53 2.36
N VAL A 14 -6.48 11.78 1.88
CA VAL A 14 -5.37 12.74 2.01
C VAL A 14 -5.28 13.32 3.42
N GLY A 15 -6.38 13.32 4.18
CA GLY A 15 -6.46 13.88 5.51
C GLY A 15 -6.67 15.41 5.52
N LYS A 16 -7.29 15.88 6.61
CA LYS A 16 -7.69 17.29 6.83
C LYS A 16 -6.60 18.11 7.54
N GLU A 17 -5.83 17.51 8.44
CA GLU A 17 -4.69 18.14 9.12
C GLU A 17 -3.38 17.61 8.53
N ARG A 18 -2.60 18.48 7.89
CA ARG A 18 -1.39 18.08 7.15
C ARG A 18 -0.14 18.52 7.90
N LYS A 19 0.46 17.56 8.62
CA LYS A 19 1.74 17.71 9.34
C LYS A 19 2.76 16.68 8.84
N PHE A 20 2.81 16.46 7.54
CA PHE A 20 3.77 15.55 6.90
C PHE A 20 4.53 16.30 5.81
N ASP A 21 5.79 15.94 5.60
CA ASP A 21 6.62 16.49 4.53
C ASP A 21 6.32 15.80 3.20
N LEU A 22 6.08 14.50 3.20
CA LEU A 22 5.75 13.76 1.99
C LEU A 22 4.45 12.99 2.19
N LEU A 23 3.58 13.03 1.17
CA LEU A 23 2.39 12.19 1.09
C LEU A 23 2.51 11.25 -0.11
N VAL A 24 2.40 9.96 0.16
CA VAL A 24 2.50 8.90 -0.84
C VAL A 24 1.16 8.19 -0.93
N VAL A 25 0.54 8.23 -2.11
CA VAL A 25 -0.77 7.63 -2.34
C VAL A 25 -0.65 6.51 -3.38
N GLY A 26 -0.81 5.27 -2.92
CA GLY A 26 -0.87 4.08 -3.78
C GLY A 26 -2.32 3.62 -3.96
N LEU A 27 -2.76 3.48 -5.21
CA LEU A 27 -4.12 3.07 -5.54
C LEU A 27 -4.13 1.86 -6.46
N GLN A 28 -5.04 0.92 -6.20
CA GLN A 28 -5.30 -0.25 -7.04
C GLN A 28 -6.77 -0.25 -7.48
N GLU A 29 -7.00 -0.81 -8.66
CA GLU A 29 -8.31 -0.72 -9.32
C GLU A 29 -8.77 0.74 -9.50
N ALA A 30 -7.82 1.67 -9.64
CA ALA A 30 -8.12 3.09 -9.83
C ALA A 30 -8.68 3.37 -11.23
N PRO A 31 -9.61 4.32 -11.37
CA PRO A 31 -10.07 4.78 -12.67
C PRO A 31 -8.94 5.39 -13.50
N LYS A 32 -9.10 5.38 -14.82
CA LYS A 32 -8.08 5.87 -15.75
C LYS A 32 -7.95 7.40 -15.80
N ALA A 33 -9.02 8.13 -15.49
CA ALA A 33 -9.09 9.59 -15.67
C ALA A 33 -9.22 10.33 -14.33
N ASN A 34 -8.69 11.55 -14.30
CA ASN A 34 -8.90 12.60 -13.28
C ASN A 34 -8.39 12.35 -11.85
N VAL A 35 -7.85 11.17 -11.53
CA VAL A 35 -7.37 10.85 -10.17
C VAL A 35 -6.28 11.81 -9.70
N ASP A 36 -5.30 12.14 -10.55
CA ASP A 36 -4.24 13.08 -10.20
C ASP A 36 -4.77 14.49 -9.96
N GLN A 37 -5.70 14.97 -10.78
CA GLN A 37 -6.32 16.29 -10.60
C GLN A 37 -7.09 16.34 -9.29
N LEU A 38 -7.89 15.31 -8.97
CA LEU A 38 -8.66 15.26 -7.74
C LEU A 38 -7.77 15.21 -6.49
N LEU A 39 -6.72 14.38 -6.51
CA LEU A 39 -5.73 14.30 -5.43
C LEU A 39 -4.97 15.63 -5.28
N GLN A 40 -4.60 16.27 -6.39
CA GLN A 40 -3.95 17.58 -6.36
C GLN A 40 -4.88 18.64 -5.77
N THR A 41 -6.15 18.67 -6.16
CA THR A 41 -7.14 19.59 -5.61
C THR A 41 -7.30 19.36 -4.10
N ALA A 42 -7.42 18.11 -3.66
CA ALA A 42 -7.51 17.76 -2.25
C ALA A 42 -6.26 18.21 -1.47
N SER A 43 -5.07 18.12 -2.06
CA SER A 43 -3.78 18.43 -1.43
C SER A 43 -3.36 19.91 -1.52
N SER A 44 -3.97 20.68 -2.44
CA SER A 44 -3.52 22.00 -2.93
C SER A 44 -3.27 23.08 -1.87
N PRO A 45 -3.94 23.14 -0.70
CA PRO A 45 -3.62 24.19 0.27
C PRO A 45 -2.17 24.17 0.76
N THR A 46 -1.49 23.02 0.73
CA THR A 46 -0.15 22.86 1.35
C THR A 46 0.85 22.11 0.47
N HIS A 47 0.36 21.20 -0.37
CA HIS A 47 1.18 20.25 -1.11
C HIS A 47 0.90 20.31 -2.61
N GLU A 48 1.89 19.92 -3.39
CA GLU A 48 1.81 19.73 -4.83
C GLU A 48 2.36 18.37 -5.25
N LEU A 49 1.92 17.91 -6.42
CA LEU A 49 2.34 16.66 -7.00
C LEU A 49 3.79 16.76 -7.47
N LEU A 50 4.69 16.06 -6.77
CA LEU A 50 6.09 15.93 -7.17
C LEU A 50 6.23 14.90 -8.28
N GLY A 51 5.65 13.71 -8.10
CA GLY A 51 5.83 12.59 -9.03
C GLY A 51 4.62 11.67 -9.14
N LYS A 52 4.46 11.04 -10.30
CA LYS A 52 3.42 10.01 -10.52
C LYS A 52 3.93 8.84 -11.35
N ALA A 53 3.49 7.64 -11.00
CA ALA A 53 3.71 6.41 -11.76
C ALA A 53 2.38 5.66 -11.92
N LYS A 54 2.02 5.30 -13.16
CA LYS A 54 0.77 4.59 -13.46
C LYS A 54 1.05 3.36 -14.33
N LEU A 55 0.46 2.24 -13.97
CA LEU A 55 0.40 1.01 -14.76
C LEU A 55 -1.03 0.48 -14.73
N GLN A 56 -1.79 0.79 -15.77
CA GLN A 56 -3.23 0.51 -15.85
C GLN A 56 -3.97 1.06 -14.61
N SER A 57 -4.55 0.18 -13.80
CA SER A 57 -5.30 0.54 -12.60
C SER A 57 -4.45 0.60 -11.32
N VAL A 58 -3.15 0.30 -11.40
CA VAL A 58 -2.18 0.51 -10.32
C VAL A 58 -1.55 1.88 -10.50
N GLN A 59 -1.69 2.76 -9.51
CA GLN A 59 -1.24 4.14 -9.56
C GLN A 59 -0.49 4.47 -8.27
N LEU A 60 0.52 5.32 -8.37
CA LEU A 60 1.32 5.82 -7.27
C LEU A 60 1.57 7.31 -7.48
N TYR A 61 1.29 8.09 -6.46
CA TYR A 61 1.46 9.54 -6.44
C TYR A 61 2.32 9.94 -5.26
N LEU A 62 3.20 10.90 -5.47
CA LEU A 62 4.06 11.49 -4.45
C LEU A 62 3.80 13.00 -4.43
N PHE A 63 3.38 13.50 -3.28
CA PHE A 63 3.17 14.92 -3.02
C PHE A 63 4.19 15.40 -1.99
N GLY A 64 4.57 16.68 -2.09
CA GLY A 64 5.43 17.37 -1.13
C GLY A 64 5.01 18.83 -0.99
N PRO A 65 5.61 19.60 -0.07
CA PRO A 65 5.21 20.97 0.21
C PRO A 65 5.54 21.85 -1.00
N LYS A 66 4.70 22.84 -1.30
CA LYS A 66 4.87 23.72 -2.48
C LYS A 66 6.23 24.43 -2.58
N ASN A 67 6.97 24.55 -1.48
CA ASN A 67 8.27 25.22 -1.45
C ASN A 67 9.45 24.24 -1.31
N SER A 68 9.25 22.95 -1.59
CA SER A 68 10.25 21.89 -1.38
C SER A 68 11.14 21.59 -2.58
N HIS A 69 11.09 22.39 -3.66
CA HIS A 69 11.86 22.14 -4.87
C HIS A 69 13.37 22.01 -4.63
N THR A 70 13.92 22.71 -3.64
CA THR A 70 15.34 22.62 -3.26
C THR A 70 15.70 21.32 -2.51
N LEU A 71 14.71 20.68 -1.89
CA LEU A 71 14.85 19.43 -1.15
C LEU A 71 14.73 18.20 -2.07
N VAL A 72 14.06 18.34 -3.22
CA VAL A 72 13.78 17.25 -4.16
C VAL A 72 14.91 17.09 -5.18
N LYS A 73 15.54 15.91 -5.17
CA LYS A 73 16.60 15.50 -6.10
C LYS A 73 16.27 14.11 -6.67
N GLU A 74 16.85 13.77 -7.83
CA GLU A 74 16.80 12.41 -8.41
C GLU A 74 15.40 11.75 -8.55
N LEU A 75 14.35 12.55 -8.78
CA LEU A 75 12.98 12.05 -8.90
C LEU A 75 12.81 11.20 -10.18
N LYS A 76 12.44 9.92 -10.01
CA LYS A 76 12.24 8.98 -11.13
C LYS A 76 11.06 8.05 -10.90
N ALA A 77 10.17 7.97 -11.89
CA ALA A 77 9.07 6.99 -11.93
C ALA A 77 9.48 5.74 -12.74
N GLU A 78 9.26 4.56 -12.18
CA GLU A 78 9.55 3.26 -12.81
C GLU A 78 8.29 2.37 -12.80
N ARG A 79 8.19 1.44 -13.75
CA ARG A 79 7.01 0.56 -13.92
C ARG A 79 7.48 -0.87 -14.14
N TYR A 80 6.78 -1.81 -13.51
CA TYR A 80 7.01 -3.24 -13.69
C TYR A 80 5.70 -3.97 -13.96
N SER A 81 5.61 -4.62 -15.12
CA SER A 81 4.45 -5.45 -15.48
C SER A 81 4.76 -6.91 -15.22
N VAL A 82 3.92 -7.61 -14.46
CA VAL A 82 3.99 -9.08 -14.40
C VAL A 82 3.24 -9.61 -15.62
N GLY A 83 3.95 -10.23 -16.56
CA GLY A 83 3.34 -11.01 -17.61
C GLY A 83 2.93 -12.37 -17.04
N GLY A 84 1.64 -12.71 -17.07
CA GLY A 84 1.26 -14.12 -16.96
C GLY A 84 1.84 -14.89 -18.17
N CYS A 85 2.16 -16.17 -18.00
CA CYS A 85 2.43 -17.05 -19.13
C CYS A 85 1.19 -17.06 -20.04
N GLY A 86 1.23 -16.29 -21.14
CA GLY A 86 0.11 -16.10 -22.06
C GLY A 86 -0.23 -14.63 -22.22
N GLY A 87 0.34 -13.98 -23.23
CA GLY A 87 0.10 -12.59 -23.62
C GLY A 87 -1.32 -12.30 -24.16
N LEU A 88 -2.36 -12.98 -23.65
CA LEU A 88 -3.74 -12.83 -24.08
C LEU A 88 -4.66 -12.50 -22.88
N ILE A 89 -5.06 -11.23 -22.84
CA ILE A 89 -6.32 -10.71 -22.30
C ILE A 89 -6.61 -11.02 -20.82
N GLY A 90 -6.06 -10.18 -19.94
CA GLY A 90 -6.48 -10.00 -18.55
C GLY A 90 -5.83 -8.73 -17.99
N ARG A 91 -6.56 -7.92 -17.19
CA ARG A 91 -6.05 -6.67 -16.59
C ARG A 91 -4.67 -6.93 -15.97
N LYS A 92 -3.60 -6.30 -16.48
CA LYS A 92 -2.23 -6.60 -16.09
C LYS A 92 -2.05 -6.22 -14.62
N LYS A 93 -1.79 -7.23 -13.77
CA LYS A 93 -1.28 -7.07 -12.41
C LYS A 93 0.19 -6.69 -12.48
N GLY A 94 0.68 -5.90 -11.54
CA GLY A 94 2.03 -5.37 -11.59
C GLY A 94 2.32 -4.39 -10.47
N ALA A 95 3.43 -3.67 -10.63
CA ALA A 95 3.90 -2.69 -9.67
C ALA A 95 4.37 -1.41 -10.36
N VAL A 96 4.29 -0.31 -9.64
CA VAL A 96 4.87 0.98 -10.01
C VAL A 96 5.76 1.45 -8.86
N ALA A 97 6.80 2.20 -9.19
CA ALA A 97 7.67 2.77 -8.18
C ALA A 97 7.98 4.23 -8.46
N ILE A 98 8.21 4.98 -7.39
CA ILE A 98 8.79 6.31 -7.42
C ILE A 98 10.05 6.27 -6.57
N ARG A 99 11.16 6.70 -7.16
CA ARG A 99 12.43 6.96 -6.47
C ARG A 99 12.58 8.46 -6.32
N ILE A 100 13.02 8.90 -5.16
CA ILE A 100 13.29 10.29 -4.86
C ILE A 100 14.48 10.36 -3.90
N ASN A 101 15.32 11.36 -4.06
CA ASN A 101 16.18 11.83 -2.99
C ASN A 101 15.52 13.08 -2.41
N TYR A 102 15.04 13.00 -1.16
CA TYR A 102 14.39 14.11 -0.47
C TYR A 102 15.18 14.45 0.78
N ASP A 103 15.67 15.69 0.85
CA ASP A 103 16.53 16.15 1.94
C ASP A 103 17.71 15.20 2.23
N ASP A 104 18.36 14.75 1.15
CA ASP A 104 19.48 13.81 1.14
C ASP A 104 19.18 12.37 1.64
N ILE A 105 17.89 12.04 1.81
CA ILE A 105 17.41 10.68 2.07
C ILE A 105 16.91 10.06 0.75
N LYS A 106 17.56 8.97 0.33
CA LYS A 106 17.19 8.22 -0.89
C LYS A 106 16.07 7.24 -0.60
N MET A 107 14.86 7.57 -1.03
CA MET A 107 13.65 6.81 -0.79
C MET A 107 13.15 6.09 -2.06
N VAL A 108 12.57 4.91 -1.87
CA VAL A 108 11.86 4.17 -2.91
C VAL A 108 10.48 3.77 -2.42
N PHE A 109 9.45 4.25 -3.10
CA PHE A 109 8.06 3.89 -2.85
C PHE A 109 7.58 2.93 -3.94
N ILE A 110 6.98 1.81 -3.56
CA ILE A 110 6.50 0.77 -4.46
C ILE A 110 5.02 0.50 -4.18
N SER A 111 4.17 0.71 -5.18
CA SER A 111 2.76 0.29 -5.14
C SER A 111 2.55 -0.94 -6.01
N CYS A 112 1.89 -1.97 -5.50
CA CYS A 112 1.59 -3.17 -6.29
C CYS A 112 0.16 -3.69 -6.06
N HIS A 113 -0.28 -4.55 -6.98
CA HIS A 113 -1.53 -5.30 -6.88
C HIS A 113 -1.25 -6.75 -7.25
N LEU A 114 -1.23 -7.63 -6.25
CA LEU A 114 -0.82 -9.02 -6.41
C LEU A 114 -1.98 -9.96 -6.78
N SER A 115 -1.66 -11.22 -7.06
CA SER A 115 -2.61 -12.27 -7.38
C SER A 115 -3.67 -12.49 -6.30
N ALA A 116 -4.94 -12.54 -6.72
CA ALA A 116 -6.08 -12.65 -5.83
C ALA A 116 -6.36 -14.12 -5.48
N HIS A 117 -7.25 -14.32 -4.50
CA HIS A 117 -7.69 -15.61 -3.94
C HIS A 117 -6.73 -16.22 -2.91
N ALA A 118 -7.32 -16.86 -1.89
CA ALA A 118 -6.60 -17.41 -0.74
C ALA A 118 -5.55 -18.47 -1.12
N LYS A 119 -5.82 -19.29 -2.15
CA LYS A 119 -4.93 -20.39 -2.60
C LYS A 119 -3.68 -19.95 -3.38
N LYS A 120 -3.47 -18.66 -3.60
CA LYS A 120 -2.41 -18.13 -4.47
C LYS A 120 -1.19 -17.57 -3.71
N VAL A 121 -0.90 -18.10 -2.51
CA VAL A 121 0.21 -17.65 -1.65
C VAL A 121 1.55 -17.71 -2.39
N ASP A 122 1.94 -18.88 -2.91
CA ASP A 122 3.22 -19.05 -3.62
C ASP A 122 3.34 -18.16 -4.85
N GLN A 123 2.22 -17.92 -5.55
CA GLN A 123 2.18 -17.02 -6.69
C GLN A 123 2.44 -15.58 -6.25
N ARG A 124 1.83 -15.11 -5.15
CA ARG A 124 2.11 -13.77 -4.60
C ARG A 124 3.56 -13.63 -4.12
N ASN A 125 4.10 -14.64 -3.46
CA ASN A 125 5.51 -14.66 -3.04
C ASN A 125 6.44 -14.51 -4.25
N THR A 126 6.15 -15.26 -5.32
CA THR A 126 6.90 -15.22 -6.58
C THR A 126 6.81 -13.85 -7.25
N GLU A 127 5.61 -13.27 -7.32
CA GLU A 127 5.38 -11.91 -7.83
C GLU A 127 6.18 -10.87 -7.04
N LEU A 128 6.17 -10.93 -5.70
CA LEU A 128 6.95 -10.03 -4.84
C LEU A 128 8.45 -10.14 -5.11
N ARG A 129 8.99 -11.35 -5.22
CA ARG A 129 10.42 -11.57 -5.53
C ARG A 129 10.78 -11.00 -6.91
N HIS A 130 9.93 -11.19 -7.91
CA HIS A 130 10.15 -10.63 -9.25
C HIS A 130 10.10 -9.10 -9.28
N ILE A 131 9.13 -8.50 -8.58
CA ILE A 131 9.03 -7.05 -8.43
C ILE A 131 10.29 -6.52 -7.72
N ALA A 132 10.71 -7.14 -6.62
CA ALA A 132 11.91 -6.74 -5.89
C ALA A 132 13.17 -6.87 -6.77
N ASN A 133 13.36 -7.98 -7.47
CA ASN A 133 14.54 -8.13 -8.34
C ASN A 133 14.60 -7.08 -9.47
N SER A 134 13.43 -6.64 -9.95
CA SER A 134 13.33 -5.69 -11.07
C SER A 134 13.41 -4.24 -10.63
N LEU A 135 12.65 -3.86 -9.60
CA LEU A 135 12.54 -2.49 -9.10
C LEU A 135 13.56 -2.17 -8.02
N LEU A 136 14.17 -3.16 -7.38
CA LEU A 136 15.08 -3.01 -6.25
C LEU A 136 16.41 -3.76 -6.47
N PRO A 137 17.13 -3.52 -7.58
CA PRO A 137 18.39 -4.22 -7.87
C PRO A 137 19.41 -3.99 -6.74
N ARG A 138 20.03 -5.08 -6.24
CA ARG A 138 20.90 -5.07 -5.04
C ARG A 138 22.15 -4.20 -5.21
N ASP A 139 22.75 -4.20 -6.40
CA ASP A 139 24.12 -3.64 -6.58
C ASP A 139 24.19 -2.34 -7.38
N LYS A 140 23.04 -1.75 -7.75
CA LYS A 140 23.03 -0.66 -8.76
C LYS A 140 22.66 0.71 -8.23
N ARG A 141 21.97 0.82 -7.08
CA ARG A 141 21.48 2.10 -6.54
C ARG A 141 21.39 2.07 -5.00
N LYS A 142 22.22 2.87 -4.32
CA LYS A 142 22.08 3.14 -2.89
C LYS A 142 20.68 3.70 -2.63
N ARG A 143 20.06 3.24 -1.55
CA ARG A 143 18.77 3.69 -1.04
C ARG A 143 18.83 3.56 0.46
N ASP A 144 18.13 4.44 1.15
CA ASP A 144 18.15 4.55 2.61
C ASP A 144 16.82 4.08 3.20
N LEU A 145 15.72 4.31 2.48
CA LEU A 145 14.38 3.85 2.82
C LEU A 145 13.70 3.17 1.61
N THR A 146 13.06 2.04 1.86
CA THR A 146 12.11 1.44 0.91
C THR A 146 10.76 1.23 1.56
N VAL A 147 9.69 1.71 0.95
CA VAL A 147 8.30 1.52 1.38
C VAL A 147 7.54 0.76 0.30
N TRP A 148 6.87 -0.31 0.69
CA TRP A 148 5.89 -1.03 -0.10
C TRP A 148 4.50 -0.70 0.39
N LEU A 149 3.57 -0.51 -0.53
CA LEU A 149 2.16 -0.31 -0.23
C LEU A 149 1.26 -0.95 -1.28
N GLY A 150 0.04 -1.27 -0.90
CA GLY A 150 -1.03 -1.65 -1.83
C GLY A 150 -1.77 -2.94 -1.49
N ASP A 151 -2.57 -3.40 -2.44
CA ASP A 151 -3.34 -4.65 -2.33
C ASP A 151 -2.42 -5.86 -2.59
N LEU A 152 -1.81 -6.33 -1.50
CA LEU A 152 -0.97 -7.53 -1.49
C LEU A 152 -1.80 -8.81 -1.55
N ASN A 153 -3.12 -8.74 -1.35
CA ASN A 153 -4.06 -9.83 -1.56
C ASN A 153 -3.84 -11.11 -0.71
N TYR A 154 -2.97 -11.08 0.30
CA TYR A 154 -2.88 -12.14 1.30
C TYR A 154 -4.16 -12.22 2.13
N ARG A 155 -4.52 -13.42 2.56
CA ARG A 155 -5.81 -13.73 3.18
C ARG A 155 -5.62 -14.34 4.55
N ILE A 156 -6.73 -14.51 5.27
CA ILE A 156 -6.77 -15.37 6.45
C ILE A 156 -6.73 -16.84 6.00
N GLN A 157 -5.84 -17.61 6.58
CA GLN A 157 -5.63 -19.02 6.31
C GLN A 157 -6.30 -19.91 7.37
N ASP A 158 -6.80 -21.07 6.94
CA ASP A 158 -7.29 -22.16 7.80
C ASP A 158 -8.39 -21.78 8.80
N VAL A 159 -9.17 -20.74 8.50
CA VAL A 159 -10.36 -20.36 9.26
C VAL A 159 -11.53 -20.13 8.29
N SER A 160 -12.66 -20.79 8.56
CA SER A 160 -13.87 -20.63 7.74
C SER A 160 -14.55 -19.28 8.01
N ASN A 161 -15.45 -18.87 7.11
CA ASN A 161 -16.00 -17.51 7.12
C ASN A 161 -16.76 -17.17 8.41
N HIS A 162 -17.61 -18.07 8.90
CA HIS A 162 -18.46 -17.80 10.06
C HIS A 162 -17.64 -17.49 11.32
N PRO A 163 -16.65 -18.30 11.73
CA PRO A 163 -15.73 -17.94 12.83
C PRO A 163 -15.01 -16.61 12.63
N VAL A 164 -14.49 -16.32 11.43
CA VAL A 164 -13.83 -15.03 11.15
C VAL A 164 -14.78 -13.87 11.43
N ARG A 165 -16.00 -13.90 10.88
CA ARG A 165 -16.98 -12.83 11.06
C ARG A 165 -17.43 -12.70 12.51
N SER A 166 -17.65 -13.82 13.19
CA SER A 166 -18.02 -13.83 14.61
C SER A 166 -16.95 -13.17 15.48
N LEU A 167 -15.66 -13.46 15.25
CA LEU A 167 -14.57 -12.82 15.96
C LEU A 167 -14.53 -11.31 15.69
N ILE A 168 -14.69 -10.87 14.44
CA ILE A 168 -14.71 -9.44 14.10
C ILE A 168 -15.90 -8.71 14.74
N GLN A 169 -17.09 -9.34 14.76
CA GLN A 169 -18.29 -8.79 15.40
C GLN A 169 -18.12 -8.60 16.91
N ASN A 170 -17.37 -9.50 17.55
CA ASN A 170 -17.07 -9.42 18.98
C ASN A 170 -15.82 -8.60 19.31
N HIS A 171 -15.26 -7.87 18.34
CA HIS A 171 -14.01 -7.09 18.51
C HIS A 171 -12.78 -7.94 18.91
N LEU A 172 -12.78 -9.22 18.53
CA LEU A 172 -11.71 -10.20 18.81
C LEU A 172 -10.87 -10.52 17.56
N GLN A 173 -10.84 -9.63 16.57
CA GLN A 173 -10.10 -9.85 15.33
C GLN A 173 -8.59 -10.02 15.53
N SER A 174 -8.01 -9.54 16.63
CA SER A 174 -6.58 -9.71 16.94
C SER A 174 -6.15 -11.19 16.97
N VAL A 175 -7.06 -12.11 17.32
CA VAL A 175 -6.80 -13.56 17.30
C VAL A 175 -6.51 -14.07 15.89
N LEU A 176 -7.08 -13.42 14.87
CA LEU A 176 -6.93 -13.79 13.47
C LEU A 176 -5.57 -13.37 12.88
N VAL A 177 -4.81 -12.50 13.55
CA VAL A 177 -3.50 -12.01 13.06
C VAL A 177 -2.53 -13.17 12.88
N SER A 178 -2.54 -14.16 13.78
CA SER A 178 -1.73 -15.39 13.66
C SER A 178 -2.09 -16.26 12.44
N LYS A 179 -3.22 -15.98 11.79
CA LYS A 179 -3.73 -16.67 10.61
C LYS A 179 -3.57 -15.84 9.33
N ASP A 180 -2.95 -14.67 9.40
CA ASP A 180 -2.67 -13.84 8.23
C ASP A 180 -1.53 -14.43 7.40
N GLN A 181 -1.80 -14.73 6.13
CA GLN A 181 -0.82 -15.36 5.25
C GLN A 181 0.43 -14.47 5.03
N LEU A 182 0.30 -13.13 4.99
CA LEU A 182 1.48 -12.29 4.76
C LEU A 182 2.44 -12.39 5.94
N LEU A 183 1.92 -12.30 7.17
CA LEU A 183 2.73 -12.38 8.38
C LEU A 183 3.40 -13.76 8.51
N GLN A 184 2.67 -14.84 8.23
CA GLN A 184 3.24 -16.20 8.25
C GLN A 184 4.38 -16.37 7.22
N GLU A 185 4.20 -15.87 6.00
CA GLU A 185 5.24 -15.97 4.96
C GLU A 185 6.45 -15.06 5.25
N ALA A 186 6.22 -13.89 5.84
CA ALA A 186 7.29 -13.01 6.30
C ALA A 186 8.08 -13.61 7.46
N GLU A 187 7.41 -14.24 8.43
CA GLU A 187 8.02 -14.95 9.57
C GLU A 187 8.87 -16.13 9.11
N ARG A 188 8.43 -16.87 8.09
CA ARG A 188 9.20 -17.93 7.43
C ARG A 188 10.43 -17.40 6.67
N GLY A 189 10.54 -16.08 6.47
CA GLY A 189 11.63 -15.44 5.74
C GLY A 189 11.51 -15.55 4.21
N GLU A 190 10.35 -15.95 3.69
CA GLU A 190 10.11 -16.15 2.25
C GLU A 190 10.02 -14.84 1.47
N ILE A 191 9.54 -13.80 2.14
CA ILE A 191 9.30 -12.45 1.62
C ILE A 191 9.67 -11.40 2.67
N PHE A 192 9.82 -10.15 2.24
CA PHE A 192 9.94 -8.99 3.13
C PHE A 192 11.01 -9.10 4.24
N LYS A 193 12.11 -9.84 4.00
CA LYS A 193 13.21 -9.95 4.96
C LYS A 193 13.78 -8.59 5.38
N GLY A 194 13.69 -8.30 6.67
CA GLY A 194 14.13 -7.05 7.30
C GLY A 194 13.22 -5.85 7.04
N TYR A 195 12.02 -6.06 6.48
CA TYR A 195 10.97 -5.05 6.49
C TYR A 195 10.22 -5.09 7.82
N SER A 196 9.68 -3.94 8.20
CA SER A 196 8.78 -3.73 9.32
C SER A 196 7.39 -3.39 8.82
N GLU A 197 6.38 -3.80 9.58
CA GLU A 197 4.97 -3.48 9.37
C GLU A 197 4.36 -3.10 10.73
N GLY A 198 3.37 -2.21 10.74
CA GLY A 198 2.64 -1.89 11.96
C GLY A 198 1.78 -3.06 12.44
N THR A 199 1.40 -3.03 13.71
CA THR A 199 0.46 -4.02 14.25
C THR A 199 -0.91 -3.86 13.58
N LEU A 200 -1.54 -4.97 13.17
CA LEU A 200 -2.90 -4.98 12.62
C LEU A 200 -3.95 -4.75 13.72
N GLY A 201 -4.03 -3.52 14.22
CA GLY A 201 -4.97 -3.09 15.28
C GLY A 201 -6.40 -2.82 14.77
N PHE A 202 -6.59 -2.77 13.46
CA PHE A 202 -7.84 -2.44 12.79
C PHE A 202 -8.52 -3.66 12.16
N LYS A 203 -9.79 -3.52 11.77
CA LYS A 203 -10.58 -4.60 11.17
C LYS A 203 -10.03 -4.99 9.78
N PRO A 204 -10.21 -6.25 9.33
CA PRO A 204 -9.86 -6.65 7.97
C PRO A 204 -10.46 -5.72 6.91
N THR A 205 -9.65 -5.24 5.98
CA THR A 205 -9.98 -4.16 5.03
C THR A 205 -10.76 -4.62 3.81
N TYR A 206 -10.90 -5.93 3.61
CA TYR A 206 -11.62 -6.55 2.50
C TYR A 206 -12.49 -7.68 3.04
N LYS A 207 -13.63 -8.06 2.47
CA LYS A 207 -14.38 -7.42 1.36
C LYS A 207 -15.66 -6.82 1.92
N TYR A 208 -15.92 -5.56 1.64
CA TYR A 208 -17.14 -4.87 2.05
C TYR A 208 -18.19 -4.83 0.94
N ASN A 209 -19.44 -4.57 1.31
CA ASN A 209 -20.44 -4.09 0.38
C ASN A 209 -20.12 -2.62 0.05
N VAL A 210 -20.07 -2.27 -1.23
CA VAL A 210 -19.81 -0.88 -1.65
C VAL A 210 -20.91 0.02 -1.10
N GLY A 211 -20.54 1.15 -0.51
CA GLY A 211 -21.47 2.09 0.13
C GLY A 211 -21.78 1.79 1.60
N SER A 212 -21.23 0.72 2.21
CA SER A 212 -21.42 0.44 3.64
C SER A 212 -20.15 -0.09 4.33
N SER A 213 -20.23 -0.30 5.65
CA SER A 213 -19.21 -1.00 6.43
C SER A 213 -19.61 -2.44 6.76
N ASP A 214 -20.58 -2.98 6.03
CA ASP A 214 -20.94 -4.39 6.12
C ASP A 214 -20.02 -5.22 5.24
N TYR A 215 -19.52 -6.32 5.78
CA TYR A 215 -18.78 -7.28 4.97
C TYR A 215 -19.67 -7.94 3.92
N ASP A 216 -19.05 -8.38 2.83
CA ASP A 216 -19.66 -8.99 1.65
C ASP A 216 -20.82 -9.93 1.99
N THR A 217 -22.02 -9.56 1.54
CA THR A 217 -23.26 -10.34 1.64
C THR A 217 -23.69 -10.93 0.29
N SER A 218 -22.85 -10.79 -0.75
CA SER A 218 -23.12 -11.42 -2.04
C SER A 218 -23.05 -12.94 -1.96
N HIS A 219 -23.52 -13.64 -3.00
CA HIS A 219 -23.44 -15.10 -3.11
C HIS A 219 -22.02 -15.70 -2.91
N LYS A 220 -20.97 -14.90 -3.08
CA LYS A 220 -19.58 -15.36 -2.91
C LYS A 220 -19.14 -15.37 -1.44
N ILE A 221 -19.81 -14.59 -0.60
CA ILE A 221 -19.56 -14.39 0.83
C ILE A 221 -18.06 -14.51 1.11
N ARG A 222 -17.27 -13.54 0.66
CA ARG A 222 -15.81 -13.59 0.85
C ARG A 222 -15.48 -13.54 2.34
N VAL A 223 -14.46 -14.31 2.73
CA VAL A 223 -13.89 -14.24 4.09
C VAL A 223 -13.19 -12.88 4.22
N PRO A 224 -13.46 -12.12 5.29
CA PRO A 224 -12.73 -10.89 5.55
C PRO A 224 -11.20 -11.11 5.64
N ALA A 225 -10.39 -10.18 5.14
CA ALA A 225 -8.93 -10.27 5.13
C ALA A 225 -8.25 -8.89 5.12
N TRP A 226 -7.04 -8.81 5.67
CA TRP A 226 -6.14 -7.64 5.55
C TRP A 226 -5.35 -7.74 4.24
N THR A 227 -5.99 -7.34 3.14
CA THR A 227 -5.39 -7.38 1.80
C THR A 227 -4.49 -6.18 1.51
N ASP A 228 -4.80 -5.04 2.13
CA ASP A 228 -4.17 -3.74 1.88
C ASP A 228 -3.12 -3.47 2.96
N ARG A 229 -1.86 -3.30 2.57
CA ARG A 229 -0.72 -3.35 3.52
C ARG A 229 0.31 -2.29 3.22
N ILE A 230 1.03 -1.83 4.25
CA ILE A 230 2.16 -0.91 4.14
C ILE A 230 3.34 -1.46 4.93
N LEU A 231 4.47 -1.69 4.27
CA LEU A 231 5.69 -2.21 4.87
C LEU A 231 6.86 -1.30 4.53
N PHE A 232 7.80 -1.11 5.46
CA PHE A 232 8.97 -0.27 5.23
C PHE A 232 10.26 -0.95 5.68
N LYS A 233 11.38 -0.58 5.08
CA LYS A 233 12.70 -1.04 5.48
C LYS A 233 13.69 0.11 5.39
N ILE A 234 14.38 0.36 6.49
CA ILE A 234 15.55 1.23 6.53
C ILE A 234 16.77 0.39 6.13
N GLN A 235 17.50 0.87 5.14
CA GLN A 235 18.75 0.27 4.67
C GLN A 235 19.96 0.92 5.35
N ASP A 236 19.92 2.23 5.59
CA ASP A 236 20.98 3.01 6.22
C ASP A 236 20.66 3.23 7.72
N THR A 237 20.72 2.14 8.49
CA THR A 237 20.34 2.14 9.91
C THR A 237 21.31 2.90 10.81
N ASP A 238 22.51 3.19 10.31
CA ASP A 238 23.53 3.92 11.07
C ASP A 238 23.24 5.43 11.09
N ASN A 239 22.56 5.93 10.05
CA ASN A 239 22.31 7.37 9.88
C ASN A 239 20.84 7.74 10.02
N ILE A 240 19.90 6.82 9.74
CA ILE A 240 18.47 7.12 9.73
C ILE A 240 17.73 6.20 10.70
N GLN A 241 16.95 6.80 11.59
CA GLN A 241 15.95 6.12 12.40
C GLN A 241 14.56 6.37 11.83
N ALA A 242 13.71 5.36 11.87
CA ALA A 242 12.31 5.48 11.51
C ALA A 242 11.39 5.08 12.66
N THR A 243 10.40 5.93 12.94
CA THR A 243 9.37 5.70 13.96
C THR A 243 8.02 5.66 13.26
N LEU A 244 7.31 4.55 13.42
CA LEU A 244 5.93 4.41 12.97
C LEU A 244 5.00 5.00 14.04
N HIS A 245 4.37 6.13 13.75
CA HIS A 245 3.44 6.79 14.68
C HIS A 245 2.04 6.22 14.64
N SER A 246 1.56 5.82 13.45
CA SER A 246 0.24 5.24 13.28
C SER A 246 0.23 4.22 12.15
N TYR A 247 -0.66 3.22 12.25
CA TYR A 247 -0.97 2.27 11.19
C TYR A 247 -2.42 1.82 11.33
N ASP A 248 -3.28 2.28 10.44
CA ASP A 248 -4.74 2.16 10.61
C ASP A 248 -5.49 2.07 9.28
N SER A 249 -6.75 1.61 9.33
CA SER A 249 -7.70 1.75 8.23
C SER A 249 -8.45 3.07 8.28
N ILE A 250 -8.97 3.51 7.13
CA ILE A 250 -9.86 4.67 7.03
C ILE A 250 -11.28 4.14 6.81
N ASP A 251 -11.96 3.84 7.91
CA ASP A 251 -13.28 3.20 7.90
C ASP A 251 -14.38 4.09 7.32
N GLN A 252 -14.16 5.41 7.27
CA GLN A 252 -15.10 6.43 6.79
C GLN A 252 -15.18 6.53 5.25
N VAL A 253 -14.39 5.75 4.52
CA VAL A 253 -14.42 5.70 3.05
C VAL A 253 -15.28 4.52 2.60
N TYR A 254 -16.23 4.78 1.69
CA TYR A 254 -17.27 3.81 1.30
C TYR A 254 -17.32 3.52 -0.20
N GLY A 255 -16.57 4.25 -1.04
CA GLY A 255 -16.61 4.10 -2.50
C GLY A 255 -16.02 2.79 -3.06
N SER A 256 -15.46 1.92 -2.21
CA SER A 256 -14.84 0.64 -2.60
C SER A 256 -15.30 -0.47 -1.64
N ASP A 257 -15.16 -1.73 -2.07
CA ASP A 257 -15.25 -2.92 -1.21
C ASP A 257 -13.97 -3.14 -0.37
N HIS A 258 -13.06 -2.18 -0.40
CA HIS A 258 -11.83 -2.12 0.38
C HIS A 258 -11.85 -0.84 1.22
N LYS A 259 -11.36 -0.92 2.46
CA LYS A 259 -11.06 0.25 3.28
C LYS A 259 -9.60 0.68 3.04
N PRO A 260 -9.30 1.98 2.80
CA PRO A 260 -7.93 2.44 2.67
C PRO A 260 -7.12 2.17 3.93
N VAL A 261 -5.80 1.99 3.78
CA VAL A 261 -4.86 1.84 4.89
C VAL A 261 -3.85 2.98 4.85
N LYS A 262 -3.53 3.54 6.01
CA LYS A 262 -2.58 4.63 6.19
C LYS A 262 -1.49 4.24 7.20
N ALA A 263 -0.31 4.81 7.00
CA ALA A 263 0.82 4.68 7.92
C ALA A 263 1.54 6.03 8.03
N ASP A 264 1.78 6.48 9.26
CA ASP A 264 2.52 7.72 9.51
C ASP A 264 3.95 7.37 9.95
N LEU A 265 4.92 7.63 9.08
CA LEU A 265 6.33 7.32 9.32
C LEU A 265 7.13 8.61 9.53
N CYS A 266 7.76 8.76 10.70
CA CYS A 266 8.71 9.83 10.97
C CYS A 266 10.13 9.31 10.77
N LEU A 267 10.92 10.01 9.96
CA LEU A 267 12.34 9.75 9.76
C LEU A 267 13.15 10.80 10.51
N LYS A 268 14.24 10.38 11.17
CA LYS A 268 15.19 11.27 11.84
C LYS A 268 16.60 10.86 11.51
N TRP A 269 17.49 11.83 11.38
CA TRP A 269 18.92 11.57 11.39
C TRP A 269 19.34 11.19 12.81
N VAL A 270 20.18 10.17 12.93
CA VAL A 270 20.62 9.65 14.24
C VAL A 270 21.57 10.63 14.94
N ASN A 271 22.30 11.46 14.17
CA ASN A 271 23.36 12.34 14.67
C ASN A 271 23.06 13.84 14.49
N SER A 272 21.79 14.22 14.35
CA SER A 272 21.35 15.62 14.21
C SER A 272 20.79 16.21 15.50
#